data_AF-A0ABD5UAF7-F1
#
_entry.id   AF-A0ABD5UAF7-F1
#
_cell.length_a   1.000
_cell.length_b   1.000
_cell.length_c   1.000
_cell.angle_alpha   90.00
_cell.angle_beta   90.00
_cell.angle_gamma   90.00
#
_symmetry.space_group_name_H-M   'P 1'
#
loop_
_entity.id
_entity.type
_entity.pdbx_description
1 polymer ?
#
loop_
_entity_poly.entity_id
_entity_poly.type
_entity_poly.pdbx_seq_one_letter_code
_entity_poly.pdbx_strand_id
1 'polypeptide(L)'
;MQTHTKEALASVGAALALVAVIHSGIWFTMFGTPDVTVLGFPFHYFWMVAGGPAVMFVLYWVYYQYVTTSIMAEKEQLKAAANDARTRGEVGATGGGDD
;
A
#
# COMPACT_ATOMS: atom_id res chain seq x y z
N MET A 1 7.11 10.67 -11.05
CA MET A 1 5.75 10.73 -10.48
C MET A 1 5.90 11.23 -9.05
N GLN A 2 5.26 12.35 -8.69
CA GLN A 2 5.46 13.02 -7.41
C GLN A 2 4.91 12.15 -6.26
N THR A 3 5.53 12.18 -5.07
CA THR A 3 5.19 11.29 -3.95
C THR A 3 3.71 11.36 -3.55
N HIS A 4 3.08 12.55 -3.61
CA HIS A 4 1.64 12.71 -3.35
C HIS A 4 0.77 11.92 -4.35
N THR A 5 1.20 11.80 -5.62
CA THR A 5 0.48 11.06 -6.65
C THR A 5 0.59 9.56 -6.42
N LYS A 6 1.73 9.08 -5.89
CA LYS A 6 1.92 7.68 -5.50
C LYS A 6 1.09 7.31 -4.28
N GLU A 7 1.04 8.19 -3.28
CA GLU A 7 0.19 8.02 -2.09
C GLU A 7 -1.30 7.99 -2.46
N ALA A 8 -1.75 8.88 -3.36
CA ALA A 8 -3.13 8.90 -3.85
C ALA A 8 -3.48 7.63 -4.64
N LEU A 9 -2.62 7.21 -5.58
CA LEU A 9 -2.84 5.99 -6.37
C LEU A 9 -2.86 4.75 -5.49
N ALA A 10 -1.96 4.65 -4.52
CA ALA A 10 -1.92 3.53 -3.59
C ALA A 10 -3.18 3.48 -2.69
N SER A 11 -3.69 4.63 -2.27
CA SER A 11 -4.92 4.72 -1.46
C SER A 11 -6.15 4.29 -2.26
N VAL A 12 -6.28 4.77 -3.50
CA VAL A 12 -7.36 4.37 -4.40
C VAL A 12 -7.27 2.89 -4.74
N GLY A 13 -6.07 2.38 -5.05
CA GLY A 13 -5.84 0.96 -5.31
C GLY A 13 -6.20 0.08 -4.11
N ALA A 14 -5.81 0.48 -2.90
CA ALA A 14 -6.16 -0.23 -1.67
C ALA A 14 -7.68 -0.23 -1.42
N ALA A 15 -8.36 0.89 -1.67
CA ALA A 15 -9.82 0.98 -1.54
C ALA A 15 -10.53 0.06 -2.54
N LEU A 16 -10.09 0.05 -3.81
CA LEU A 16 -10.65 -0.84 -4.84
C LEU A 16 -10.40 -2.32 -4.50
N ALA A 17 -9.20 -2.66 -4.03
CA ALA A 17 -8.86 -4.02 -3.61
C ALA A 17 -9.73 -4.47 -2.42
N LEU A 18 -9.96 -3.60 -1.43
CA LEU A 18 -10.84 -3.88 -0.31
C LEU A 18 -12.29 -4.13 -0.76
N VAL A 19 -12.82 -3.26 -1.64
CA VAL A 19 -14.16 -3.42 -2.21
C VAL A 19 -14.25 -4.76 -2.95
N ALA A 20 -13.25 -5.10 -3.76
CA ALA A 20 -13.22 -6.36 -4.50
C ALA A 20 -13.20 -7.58 -3.55
N VAL A 21 -12.41 -7.56 -2.47
CA VAL A 21 -12.37 -8.68 -1.51
C VAL A 21 -13.70 -8.84 -0.79
N ILE A 22 -14.28 -7.76 -0.27
CA ILE A 22 -15.57 -7.82 0.43
C ILE A 22 -16.68 -8.33 -0.49
N HIS A 23 -16.73 -7.79 -1.71
CA HIS A 23 -17.80 -8.11 -2.64
C HIS A 23 -17.58 -9.44 -3.34
N SER A 24 -16.35 -9.93 -3.49
CA SER A 24 -16.09 -11.24 -4.12
C SER A 24 -16.90 -12.38 -3.48
N GLY A 25 -17.04 -12.38 -2.14
CA GLY A 25 -17.87 -13.37 -1.45
C GLY A 25 -19.35 -13.28 -1.81
N ILE A 26 -19.88 -12.06 -1.94
CA ILE A 26 -21.27 -11.81 -2.35
C ILE A 26 -21.48 -12.17 -3.82
N TRP A 27 -20.50 -11.88 -4.68
CA TRP A 27 -20.57 -12.16 -6.11
C TRP A 27 -20.52 -13.67 -6.37
N PHE A 28 -19.74 -14.42 -5.58
CA PHE A 28 -19.78 -15.89 -5.59
C PHE A 28 -21.17 -16.44 -5.25
N THR A 29 -21.91 -15.79 -4.35
CA THR A 29 -23.29 -16.19 -4.01
C THR A 29 -24.35 -15.73 -5.01
N MET A 30 -24.20 -14.55 -5.63
CA MET A 30 -25.20 -13.99 -6.56
C MET A 30 -25.07 -14.48 -8.00
N PHE A 31 -23.85 -14.69 -8.50
CA PHE A 31 -23.61 -15.04 -9.91
C PHE A 31 -23.33 -16.53 -10.15
N GLY A 32 -23.54 -17.36 -9.12
CA GLY A 32 -23.50 -18.82 -9.25
C GLY A 32 -22.09 -19.36 -9.23
N THR A 33 -21.60 -19.72 -8.04
CA THR A 33 -20.62 -20.82 -7.97
C THR A 33 -21.41 -22.12 -8.07
N PRO A 34 -21.12 -23.02 -9.03
CA PRO A 34 -21.83 -24.28 -9.18
C PRO A 34 -21.50 -25.18 -7.99
N ASP A 35 -22.38 -25.28 -6.99
CA ASP A 35 -22.32 -26.19 -5.83
C ASP A 35 -20.90 -26.59 -5.37
N VAL A 36 -19.98 -25.61 -5.30
CA VAL A 36 -18.61 -25.90 -4.91
C VAL A 36 -18.64 -26.08 -3.41
N THR A 37 -18.39 -27.32 -2.98
CA THR A 37 -18.30 -27.65 -1.56
C THR A 37 -16.84 -27.86 -1.20
N VAL A 38 -16.43 -27.23 -0.10
CA VAL A 38 -15.12 -27.43 0.52
C VAL A 38 -15.39 -28.06 1.87
N LEU A 39 -14.85 -29.26 2.10
CA LEU A 39 -15.09 -30.03 3.33
C LEU A 39 -16.58 -30.28 3.63
N GLY A 40 -17.41 -30.37 2.59
CA GLY A 40 -18.87 -30.58 2.72
C GLY A 40 -19.68 -29.31 2.99
N PHE A 41 -19.05 -28.14 3.09
CA PHE A 41 -19.73 -26.85 3.24
C PHE A 41 -19.67 -26.04 1.95
N PRO A 42 -20.70 -25.24 1.64
CA PRO A 42 -20.66 -24.30 0.53
C PRO A 42 -19.43 -23.39 0.57
N PHE A 43 -18.77 -23.22 -0.58
CA PHE A 43 -17.51 -22.47 -0.73
C PHE A 43 -17.55 -21.06 -0.14
N HIS A 44 -18.69 -20.37 -0.17
CA HIS A 44 -18.81 -19.01 0.39
C HIS A 44 -18.48 -18.95 1.89
N TYR A 45 -18.75 -20.01 2.67
CA TYR A 45 -18.35 -20.08 4.08
C TYR A 45 -16.84 -20.21 4.23
N PHE A 46 -16.21 -21.07 3.41
CA PHE A 46 -14.76 -21.19 3.37
C PHE A 46 -14.11 -19.86 2.95
N TRP A 47 -14.71 -19.16 1.98
CA TRP A 47 -14.25 -17.85 1.55
C TRP A 47 -14.32 -16.82 2.68
N MET A 48 -15.41 -16.77 3.45
CA MET A 48 -15.51 -15.85 4.60
C MET A 48 -14.45 -16.11 5.68
N VAL A 49 -14.18 -17.38 5.99
CA VAL A 49 -13.34 -17.75 7.14
C VAL A 49 -11.85 -17.78 6.80
N ALA A 50 -11.49 -18.26 5.60
CA ALA A 50 -10.10 -18.49 5.22
C ALA A 50 -9.70 -17.71 3.96
N GLY A 51 -10.53 -17.74 2.92
CA GLY A 51 -10.20 -17.13 1.62
C GLY A 51 -10.00 -15.61 1.70
N GLY A 52 -10.97 -14.89 2.24
CA GLY A 52 -10.94 -13.44 2.44
C GLY A 52 -9.74 -13.00 3.28
N PRO A 53 -9.53 -13.56 4.49
CA PRO A 53 -8.35 -13.24 5.30
C PRO A 53 -7.03 -13.54 4.60
N ALA A 54 -6.88 -14.67 3.90
CA ALA A 54 -5.67 -14.99 3.17
C ALA A 54 -5.38 -13.97 2.05
N VAL A 55 -6.40 -13.58 1.28
CA VAL A 55 -6.26 -12.55 0.24
C VAL A 55 -5.92 -11.20 0.84
N MET A 56 -6.53 -10.82 1.97
CA MET A 56 -6.19 -9.59 2.68
C MET A 56 -4.73 -9.59 3.17
N PHE A 57 -4.23 -10.73 3.65
CA PHE A 57 -2.81 -10.87 4.03
C PHE A 57 -1.88 -10.65 2.84
N VAL A 58 -2.17 -11.25 1.68
CA VAL A 58 -1.36 -11.08 0.47
C VAL A 58 -1.42 -9.63 -0.03
N LEU A 59 -2.61 -9.02 -0.06
CA LEU A 59 -2.77 -7.62 -0.45
C LEU A 59 -2.01 -6.69 0.48
N TYR A 60 -2.10 -6.91 1.79
CA TYR A 60 -1.35 -6.14 2.78
C TYR A 60 0.16 -6.30 2.60
N TRP A 61 0.62 -7.53 2.36
CA TRP A 61 2.02 -7.83 2.09
C TRP A 61 2.53 -7.08 0.85
N VAL A 62 1.79 -7.15 -0.26
CA VAL A 62 2.12 -6.43 -1.50
C VAL A 62 2.12 -4.92 -1.27
N TYR A 63 1.10 -4.39 -0.58
CA TYR A 63 1.04 -2.99 -0.22
C TYR A 63 2.28 -2.55 0.59
N TYR A 64 2.68 -3.35 1.58
CA TYR A 64 3.85 -3.04 2.39
C TYR A 64 5.14 -3.04 1.54
N GLN A 65 5.37 -4.10 0.77
CA GLN A 65 6.58 -4.27 -0.03
C GLN A 65 6.74 -3.16 -1.09
N TYR A 66 5.69 -2.87 -1.86
CA TYR A 66 5.80 -1.99 -3.02
C TYR A 66 5.48 -0.53 -2.72
N VAL A 67 4.49 -0.28 -1.88
CA VAL A 67 4.04 1.09 -1.59
C VAL A 67 4.80 1.66 -0.41
N THR A 68 4.82 0.95 0.71
CA THR A 68 5.39 1.51 1.95
C THR A 68 6.91 1.65 1.83
N THR A 69 7.60 0.61 1.34
CA THR A 69 9.06 0.66 1.16
C THR A 69 9.49 1.78 0.19
N SER A 70 8.79 1.94 -0.94
CA SER A 70 9.17 2.96 -1.93
C SER A 70 8.92 4.38 -1.42
N ILE A 71 7.83 4.60 -0.67
CA ILE A 71 7.51 5.90 -0.07
C ILE A 71 8.48 6.22 1.07
N MET A 72 8.84 5.25 1.91
CA MET A 72 9.82 5.43 2.99
C MET A 72 11.19 5.82 2.43
N ALA A 73 11.65 5.11 1.39
CA ALA A 73 12.92 5.42 0.73
C ALA A 73 12.93 6.82 0.11
N GLU A 74 11.85 7.23 -0.57
CA GLU A 74 11.73 8.60 -1.09
C GLU A 74 11.71 9.66 0.03
N LYS A 75 11.00 9.41 1.14
CA LYS A 75 10.97 10.32 2.28
C LYS A 75 12.34 10.46 2.95
N GLU A 76 13.10 9.37 3.02
CA GLU A 76 14.46 9.38 3.56
C GLU A 76 15.42 10.17 2.66
N GLN A 77 15.34 9.98 1.33
CA GLN A 77 16.11 10.78 0.36
C GLN A 77 15.77 12.28 0.43
N LEU A 78 14.48 12.62 0.54
CA LEU A 78 14.05 14.02 0.69
C LEU A 78 14.57 14.63 1.99
N LYS A 79 14.57 13.89 3.10
CA LYS A 79 15.15 14.34 4.37
C LYS A 79 16.67 14.51 4.27
N ALA A 80 17.38 13.58 3.63
CA ALA A 80 18.82 13.67 3.43
C ALA A 80 19.18 14.88 2.57
N ALA A 81 18.47 15.11 1.45
CA ALA A 81 18.68 16.27 0.59
C ALA A 81 18.35 17.59 1.30
N ALA A 82 17.31 17.63 2.13
CA ALA A 82 16.98 18.81 2.94
C ALA A 82 18.05 19.10 4.01
N ASN A 83 18.59 18.07 4.66
CA ASN A 83 19.70 18.23 5.61
C ASN A 83 20.99 18.68 4.92
N ASP A 84 21.31 18.15 3.73
CA ASP A 84 22.50 18.55 2.99
C ASP A 84 22.39 20.00 2.49
N ALA A 85 21.20 20.41 2.03
CA ALA A 85 20.93 21.80 1.67
C ALA A 85 21.03 22.75 2.88
N ARG A 86 20.55 22.33 4.06
CA ARG A 86 20.71 23.10 5.31
C ARG A 86 22.18 23.22 5.71
N THR A 87 22.92 22.12 5.67
CA THR A 87 24.35 22.09 6.02
C THR A 87 25.16 22.97 5.07
N ARG A 88 24.88 22.91 3.77
CA ARG A 88 25.55 23.76 2.76
C ARG A 88 25.17 25.23 2.88
N GLY A 89 23.94 25.54 3.28
CA GLY A 89 23.50 26.90 3.61
C GLY A 89 24.16 27.48 4.86
N GLU A 90 24.36 26.65 5.90
CA GLU A 90 25.10 27.05 7.11
C GLU A 90 26.60 27.27 6.82
N VAL A 91 27.23 26.43 5.99
CA VAL A 91 28.64 26.61 5.56
C VAL A 91 28.83 27.86 4.70
N GLY A 92 27.85 28.22 3.85
CA GLY A 92 27.87 29.44 3.06
C GLY A 92 27.68 30.73 3.88
N ALA A 93 27.02 30.65 5.04
CA ALA A 93 26.80 31.80 5.91
C ALA A 93 28.00 32.15 6.80
N THR A 94 28.91 31.21 7.06
CA THR A 94 30.13 31.42 7.85
C THR A 94 31.36 31.86 7.04
N GLY A 95 31.24 31.99 5.71
CA GLY A 95 32.39 32.25 4.81
C GLY A 95 32.59 33.71 4.36
N GLY A 96 31.81 34.67 4.88
CA GLY A 96 31.88 36.07 4.46
C GLY A 96 31.94 37.03 5.65
N GLY A 97 33.13 37.17 6.25
CA GLY A 97 33.38 38.14 7.31
C GLY A 97 34.87 38.35 7.52
N ASP A 98 35.29 39.60 7.27
CA ASP A 98 36.56 40.27 7.59
C ASP A 98 37.84 39.79 6.88
N ASP A 99 38.17 40.48 5.79
CA ASP A 99 39.45 41.22 5.61
C ASP A 99 39.29 42.29 4.50
#